data_AF-A0A438MHZ0-F1
#
_entry.id   AF-A0A438MHZ0-F1
#
_cell.length_a   1.000
_cell.length_b   1.000
_cell.length_c   1.000
_cell.angle_alpha   90.00
_cell.angle_beta   90.00
_cell.angle_gamma   90.00
#
_symmetry.space_group_name_H-M   'P 1'
#
loop_
_entity.id
_entity.type
_entity.pdbx_description
1 polymer ?
#
loop_
_entity_poly.entity_id
_entity_poly.type
_entity_poly.pdbx_seq_one_letter_code
_entity_poly.pdbx_strand_id
1 'polypeptide(L)' 'MAALTVAICEDPWLAGSDQVGADPDWREILIPKGYGIAEYRIDRKNQQVVLTRVVLF' A
#
# COMPACT_ATOMS: atom_id res chain seq x y z
N MET A 1 -15.86 7.70 2.71
CA MET A 1 -14.78 6.94 2.04
C MET A 1 -13.56 7.83 2.05
N ALA A 2 -12.49 7.43 2.75
CA ALA A 2 -11.20 8.12 2.67
C ALA A 2 -10.51 7.78 1.33
N ALA A 3 -9.61 8.64 0.87
CA ALA A 3 -8.72 8.29 -0.24
C ALA A 3 -7.83 7.10 0.18
N LEU A 4 -7.46 6.23 -0.76
CA LEU A 4 -6.67 5.03 -0.47
C LEU A 4 -5.35 5.36 0.25
N THR A 5 -4.71 6.48 -0.11
CA THR A 5 -3.49 6.96 0.56
C THR A 5 -3.71 7.28 2.03
N VAL A 6 -4.86 7.84 2.39
CA VAL A 6 -5.21 8.11 3.80
C VAL A 6 -5.44 6.79 4.53
N ALA A 7 -6.19 5.86 3.92
CA ALA A 7 -6.44 4.55 4.51
C ALA A 7 -5.14 3.77 4.79
N ILE A 8 -4.19 3.81 3.84
CA ILE A 8 -2.86 3.19 4.00
C ILE A 8 -2.07 3.83 5.17
N CYS A 9 -2.18 5.15 5.35
CA CYS A 9 -1.53 5.83 6.47
C CYS A 9 -2.18 5.53 7.82
N GLU A 10 -3.50 5.32 7.86
CA GLU A 10 -4.24 4.96 9.08
C GLU A 10 -3.96 3.52 9.53
N ASP A 11 -3.93 2.57 8.58
CA ASP A 11 -3.57 1.18 8.80
C ASP A 11 -2.79 0.64 7.59
N PRO A 12 -1.46 0.46 7.67
CA PRO A 12 -0.67 -0.07 6.56
C PRO A 12 -0.93 -1.55 6.26
N TRP A 13 -1.64 -2.29 7.12
CA TRP A 13 -1.98 -3.71 6.96
C TRP A 13 -3.44 -3.91 6.53
N LEU A 14 -3.97 -3.02 5.68
CA LEU A 14 -5.33 -3.11 5.12
C LEU A 14 -5.69 -4.51 4.62
N ALA A 15 -6.97 -4.86 4.74
CA ALA A 15 -7.51 -6.04 4.08
C ALA A 15 -7.32 -5.95 2.56
N GLY A 16 -6.77 -7.00 1.95
CA GLY A 16 -6.40 -7.01 0.52
C GLY A 16 -5.09 -6.29 0.20
N SER A 17 -4.33 -5.86 1.22
CA SER A 17 -2.93 -5.52 1.07
C SER A 17 -2.10 -6.79 1.18
N ASP A 18 -1.46 -7.20 0.09
CA ASP A 18 -0.67 -8.42 0.01
C ASP A 18 0.82 -8.12 0.13
N GLN A 19 1.59 -9.08 0.66
CA GLN A 19 3.04 -8.95 0.76
C GLN A 19 3.68 -9.14 -0.62
N VAL A 20 4.62 -8.26 -0.98
CA VAL A 20 5.38 -8.37 -2.22
C VAL A 20 6.69 -9.14 -1.98
N GLY A 21 6.78 -10.33 -2.56
CA GLY A 21 7.97 -11.18 -2.44
C GLY A 21 8.24 -11.61 -1.00
N ALA A 22 9.51 -11.57 -0.58
CA ALA A 22 9.94 -11.98 0.76
C ALA A 22 10.09 -10.83 1.77
N ASP A 23 9.81 -9.59 1.35
CA ASP A 23 9.95 -8.40 2.20
C ASP A 23 8.63 -8.17 2.96
N PRO A 24 8.58 -8.38 4.29
CA PRO A 24 7.34 -8.26 5.08
C PRO A 24 6.82 -6.83 5.18
N ASP A 25 7.63 -5.84 4.80
CA ASP A 25 7.27 -4.43 4.85
C ASP A 25 6.92 -3.85 3.48
N TRP A 26 7.09 -4.63 2.40
CA TRP A 26 6.67 -4.25 1.06
C TRP A 26 5.31 -4.86 0.74
N ARG A 27 4.35 -4.00 0.40
CA ARG A 27 2.99 -4.42 0.14
C ARG A 27 2.43 -3.86 -1.14
N GLU A 28 1.43 -4.54 -1.67
CA GLU A 28 0.63 -4.11 -2.82
C GLU A 28 -0.86 -4.17 -2.49
N ILE A 29 -1.64 -3.27 -3.06
CA ILE A 29 -3.10 -3.25 -2.91
C ILE A 29 -3.77 -2.79 -4.20
N LEU A 30 -4.89 -3.43 -4.54
CA LEU A 30 -5.71 -3.02 -5.67
C LEU A 30 -6.28 -1.62 -5.43
N ILE A 31 -6.14 -0.72 -6.41
CA ILE A 31 -6.75 0.61 -6.38
C ILE A 31 -8.23 0.46 -6.71
N PRO A 32 -9.16 0.62 -5.75
CA PRO A 32 -10.57 0.41 -6.01
C PRO A 32 -11.05 1.38 -7.07
N LYS A 33 -11.67 0.86 -8.14
CA LYS A 33 -12.17 1.65 -9.30
C LYS A 33 -11.08 2.38 -10.10
N GLY A 34 -9.80 2.24 -9.73
CA GLY A 34 -8.67 2.92 -10.39
C GLY A 34 -7.99 2.06 -11.46
N TYR A 35 -8.45 0.84 -11.69
CA TYR A 35 -7.87 -0.12 -12.65
C TYR A 35 -6.34 -0.23 -12.50
N GLY A 36 -5.86 -0.45 -11.29
CA GLY A 36 -4.42 -0.55 -11.05
C GLY A 36 -4.06 -1.09 -9.67
N ILE A 37 -2.76 -1.16 -9.41
CA ILE A 37 -2.14 -1.61 -8.16
C ILE A 37 -1.29 -0.47 -7.59
N ALA A 38 -1.40 -0.25 -6.29
CA ALA A 38 -0.50 0.61 -5.53
C ALA A 38 0.45 -0.27 -4.72
N GLU A 39 1.75 -0.07 -4.91
CA GLU A 39 2.79 -0.66 -4.07
C GLU A 39 3.30 0.39 -3.07
N TYR A 40 3.53 -0.04 -1.84
CA TYR A 40 4.09 0.80 -0.79
C TYR A 40 4.99 0.02 0.16
N ARG A 41 5.85 0.74 0.88
CA ARG A 41 6.71 0.19 1.92
C ARG A 41 6.42 0.81 3.28
N ILE A 42 6.49 -0.02 4.32
CA ILE A 42 6.29 0.36 5.71
C ILE A 42 7.67 0.55 6.35
N ASP A 43 8.04 1.80 6.65
CA ASP A 43 9.21 2.08 7.46
C ASP A 43 8.79 2.11 8.94
N ARG A 44 8.93 0.96 9.61
CA ARG A 44 8.58 0.81 11.03
C ARG A 44 9.45 1.67 11.95
N LYS A 45 10.69 1.95 11.55
CA LYS A 45 11.64 2.72 12.37
C LYS A 45 11.24 4.18 12.42
N ASN A 46 10.85 4.75 11.29
CA ASN A 46 10.46 6.15 11.18
C ASN A 46 8.94 6.37 11.27
N GLN A 47 8.16 5.29 11.43
CA GLN A 47 6.69 5.32 11.43
C GLN A 47 6.11 5.96 10.16
N GLN A 48 6.64 5.55 9.00
CA GLN A 48 6.25 6.10 7.71
C GLN A 48 5.70 5.02 6.78
N VAL A 49 4.81 5.43 5.89
CA VAL A 49 4.43 4.64 4.72
C VAL A 49 4.87 5.38 3.47
N VAL A 50 5.64 4.71 2.62
CA VAL A 50 6.18 5.26 1.39
C VAL A 50 5.48 4.60 0.21
N LEU A 51 4.67 5.35 -0.53
CA LEU A 51 4.12 4.90 -1.80
C LEU A 51 5.27 4.79 -2.82
N THR A 52 5.59 3.58 -3.27
CA THR A 52 6.75 3.32 -4.14
C THR A 52 6.36 3.32 -5.61
N ARG A 53 5.21 2.73 -5.94
CA ARG A 53 4.78 2.57 -7.34
C ARG A 53 3.26 2.56 -7.47
N VAL A 54 2.79 3.08 -8.60
CA VAL A 54 1.42 2.88 -9.08
C VAL A 54 1.50 2.27 -10.48
N VAL A 55 0.87 1.11 -10.67
CA VAL A 55 0.77 0.42 -11.96
C VAL A 55 -0.67 0.47 -12.42
N LEU A 56 -0.92 1.03 -13.61
CA LEU A 56 -2.25 1.09 -14.21
C LEU A 56 -2.39 -0.03 -15.26
N PHE A 57 -3.61 -0.56 -15.38
CA PHE A 57 -4.00 -1.54 -16.40
C PHE A 57 -4.53 -0.88 -17.66
#